data_AF-A0A381U4D1-F1
#
_entry.id   AF-A0A381U4D1-F1
#
_cell.length_a   1.000
_cell.length_b   1.000
_cell.length_c   1.000
_cell.angle_alpha   90.00
_cell.angle_beta   90.00
_cell.angle_gamma   90.00
#
_symmetry.space_group_name_H-M   'P 1'
#
loop_
_entity.id
_entity.type
_entity.pdbx_description
1 polymer ?
#
loop_
_entity_poly.entity_id
_entity_poly.type
_entity_poly.pdbx_seq_one_letter_code
_entity_poly.pdbx_strand_id
1 'polypeptide(L)'
;MPGKERMSEDKIVISGMSAEPKKSEETDPLGGWRSGDSNVLNVIDQLLQREKKGLLKYGTTTEREDLETVEWLQHLQEELMDAAVYIEKLKGEYE
;
A
#
# COMPACT_ATOMS: atom_id res chain seq x y z
N MET A 1 48.58 -39.94 -29.65
CA MET A 1 49.56 -39.45 -28.64
C MET A 1 49.46 -37.93 -28.58
N PRO A 2 49.73 -37.33 -27.42
CA PRO A 2 48.96 -36.23 -26.82
C PRO A 2 49.59 -34.84 -27.00
N GLY A 3 48.80 -33.80 -26.69
CA GLY A 3 49.19 -32.63 -25.91
C GLY A 3 50.22 -31.64 -26.49
N LYS A 4 49.78 -30.39 -26.69
CA LYS A 4 50.30 -29.28 -25.88
C LYS A 4 49.40 -28.05 -26.00
N GLU A 5 48.77 -27.70 -24.89
CA GLU A 5 48.43 -26.31 -24.57
C GLU A 5 49.67 -25.43 -24.76
N ARG A 6 49.44 -24.25 -25.33
CA ARG A 6 50.11 -23.03 -24.88
C ARG A 6 49.10 -21.89 -24.86
N MET A 7 48.73 -21.55 -23.63
CA MET A 7 48.07 -20.33 -23.21
C MET A 7 49.08 -19.16 -23.29
N SER A 8 48.68 -18.03 -23.88
CA SER A 8 49.16 -16.69 -23.52
C SER A 8 48.15 -15.69 -24.06
N GLU A 9 47.25 -15.21 -23.20
CA GLU A 9 47.32 -13.88 -22.58
C GLU A 9 46.75 -12.79 -23.49
N ASP A 10 45.47 -12.49 -23.27
CA ASP A 10 45.02 -11.11 -23.10
C ASP A 10 43.80 -11.12 -22.16
N LYS A 11 44.09 -10.92 -20.87
CA LYS A 11 43.09 -10.66 -19.84
C LYS A 11 42.51 -9.27 -20.08
N ILE A 12 41.38 -9.17 -20.76
CA ILE A 12 40.50 -8.01 -20.56
C ILE A 12 39.78 -8.24 -19.23
N VAL A 13 40.29 -7.60 -18.19
CA VAL A 13 39.61 -7.45 -16.91
C VAL A 13 38.38 -6.58 -17.15
N ILE A 14 37.26 -7.21 -17.50
CA ILE A 14 35.94 -6.58 -17.40
C ILE A 14 35.60 -6.55 -15.92
N SER A 15 36.09 -5.50 -15.26
CA SER A 15 35.70 -5.12 -13.91
C SER A 15 34.18 -5.08 -13.82
N GLY A 16 33.64 -5.73 -12.79
CA GLY A 16 32.25 -6.10 -12.68
C GLY A 16 31.28 -4.96 -12.87
N MET A 17 30.45 -5.07 -13.91
CA MET A 17 29.10 -4.50 -13.87
C MET A 17 28.23 -5.52 -13.14
N SER A 18 28.42 -5.62 -11.81
CA SER A 18 27.35 -6.11 -10.95
C SER A 18 26.27 -5.05 -11.02
N ALA A 19 25.38 -5.16 -12.00
CA ALA A 19 24.14 -4.42 -12.01
C ALA A 19 23.35 -4.92 -10.81
N GLU A 20 23.51 -4.26 -9.67
CA GLU A 20 22.50 -4.29 -8.63
C GLU A 20 21.18 -3.90 -9.31
N PRO A 21 20.08 -4.64 -9.11
CA PRO A 21 18.79 -4.15 -9.55
C PRO A 21 18.60 -2.80 -8.87
N LYS A 22 18.56 -1.72 -9.65
CA LYS A 22 18.12 -0.42 -9.16
C LYS A 22 16.77 -0.67 -8.52
N LYS A 23 16.73 -0.61 -7.18
CA LYS A 23 15.49 -0.64 -6.42
C LYS A 23 14.66 0.46 -7.03
N SER A 24 13.58 0.08 -7.71
CA SER A 24 12.71 0.99 -8.44
C SER A 24 12.44 2.20 -7.55
N GLU A 25 12.84 3.40 -7.98
CA GLU A 25 12.50 4.68 -7.35
C GLU A 25 11.00 5.01 -7.53
N GLU A 26 10.18 3.98 -7.69
CA GLU A 26 8.77 4.06 -7.93
C GLU A 26 8.08 3.29 -6.81
N THR A 27 7.13 3.98 -6.16
CA THR A 27 6.22 3.56 -5.10
C THR A 27 6.74 3.60 -3.65
N ASP A 28 7.21 4.76 -3.18
CA ASP A 28 6.91 5.16 -1.80
C ASP A 28 5.88 6.29 -1.81
N PRO A 29 4.57 5.99 -1.73
CA PRO A 29 3.52 7.02 -1.72
C PRO A 29 3.59 7.97 -0.51
N LEU A 30 4.43 7.66 0.50
CA LEU A 30 4.58 8.44 1.72
C LEU A 30 5.94 9.18 1.81
N GLY A 31 6.73 9.19 0.72
CA GLY A 31 7.93 10.02 0.63
C GLY A 31 8.99 9.73 1.70
N GLY A 32 9.11 8.48 2.16
CA GLY A 32 10.07 8.08 3.18
C GLY A 32 9.57 8.23 4.62
N TRP A 33 8.34 8.71 4.85
CA TRP A 33 7.77 8.77 6.20
C TRP A 33 7.25 7.39 6.61
N ARG A 34 8.02 6.69 7.46
CA ARG A 34 7.52 5.50 8.15
C ARG A 34 7.23 5.88 9.59
N SER A 35 5.94 5.95 9.92
CA SER A 35 5.54 5.96 11.32
C SER A 35 6.13 4.72 11.99
N GLY A 36 6.85 4.91 13.10
CA GLY A 36 7.30 3.80 13.95
C GLY A 36 6.17 3.16 14.76
N ASP A 37 4.97 3.75 14.71
CA ASP A 37 3.78 3.25 15.40
C ASP A 37 3.04 2.22 14.52
N SER A 38 3.06 0.97 14.96
CA SER A 38 2.37 -0.13 14.27
C SER A 38 0.86 0.08 14.19
N ASN A 39 0.24 0.76 15.16
CA ASN A 39 -1.20 1.03 15.13
C ASN A 39 -1.55 2.00 14.00
N VAL A 40 -0.73 3.03 13.80
CA VAL A 40 -0.90 3.97 12.68
C VAL A 40 -0.77 3.23 11.35
N LEU A 41 0.23 2.37 11.19
CA LEU A 41 0.43 1.58 9.97
C LEU A 41 -0.76 0.64 9.70
N ASN A 42 -1.31 0.02 10.74
CA ASN A 42 -2.48 -0.85 10.62
C ASN A 42 -3.75 -0.08 10.21
N VAL A 43 -3.92 1.16 10.68
CA VAL A 43 -5.04 2.01 10.25
C VAL A 43 -4.87 2.42 8.78
N ILE A 44 -3.65 2.74 8.34
CA ILE A 44 -3.36 3.04 6.93
C ILE A 44 -3.73 1.85 6.03
N ASP A 45 -3.30 0.63 6.39
CA ASP A 45 -3.66 -0.56 5.60
C ASP A 45 -5.18 -0.76 5.55
N GLN A 46 -5.88 -0.63 6.68
CA GLN A 46 -7.34 -0.72 6.71
C GLN A 46 -8.02 0.32 5.80
N LEU A 47 -7.51 1.56 5.75
CA LEU A 47 -8.03 2.59 4.85
C LEU A 47 -7.85 2.19 3.38
N LEU A 48 -6.66 1.71 2.99
CA LEU A 48 -6.38 1.23 1.63
C LEU A 48 -7.27 0.04 1.24
N GLN A 49 -7.51 -0.90 2.16
CA GLN A 49 -8.44 -2.00 1.90
C GLN A 49 -9.89 -1.54 1.75
N ARG A 50 -10.33 -0.54 2.53
CA ARG A 50 -11.67 0.05 2.38
C ARG A 50 -11.82 0.79 1.06
N GLU A 51 -10.83 1.58 0.66
CA GLU A 51 -10.78 2.25 -0.64
C GLU A 51 -10.96 1.24 -1.77
N LYS A 52 -10.14 0.18 -1.79
CA LYS A 52 -10.22 -0.89 -2.80
C LYS A 52 -11.60 -1.53 -2.87
N LYS A 53 -12.22 -1.82 -1.72
CA LYS A 53 -13.58 -2.38 -1.66
C LYS A 53 -14.63 -1.40 -2.18
N GLY A 54 -14.52 -0.12 -1.81
CA GLY A 54 -15.39 0.95 -2.29
C GLY A 54 -15.32 1.09 -3.81
N LEU A 55 -14.10 1.16 -4.36
CA LEU A 55 -13.88 1.24 -5.80
C LEU A 55 -14.46 0.03 -6.54
N LEU A 56 -14.28 -1.19 -6.02
CA LEU A 56 -14.87 -2.41 -6.60
C LEU A 56 -16.41 -2.42 -6.53
N LYS A 57 -17.00 -1.89 -5.46
CA LYS A 57 -18.45 -1.89 -5.24
C LYS A 57 -19.17 -0.80 -6.04
N TYR A 58 -18.62 0.39 -6.08
CA TYR A 58 -19.27 1.58 -6.63
C TYR A 58 -18.68 2.04 -7.97
N GLY A 59 -17.54 1.48 -8.40
CA GLY A 59 -16.88 1.85 -9.65
C GLY A 59 -16.26 3.25 -9.64
N THR A 60 -16.21 3.90 -8.48
CA THR A 60 -15.72 5.28 -8.31
C THR A 60 -15.03 5.48 -6.96
N THR A 61 -14.25 6.56 -6.84
CA THR A 61 -13.56 6.98 -5.60
C THR A 61 -14.37 8.09 -4.89
N THR A 62 -13.83 8.63 -3.80
CA THR A 62 -14.38 9.82 -3.16
C THR A 62 -14.17 11.10 -3.97
N GLU A 63 -13.44 11.05 -5.09
CA GLU A 63 -13.30 12.17 -6.03
C GLU A 63 -14.47 12.27 -7.03
N ARG A 64 -15.49 11.42 -6.86
CA ARG A 64 -16.72 11.47 -7.66
C ARG A 64 -17.42 12.84 -7.51
N GLU A 65 -17.96 13.36 -8.61
CA GLU A 65 -18.62 14.68 -8.67
C GLU A 65 -20.16 14.57 -8.79
N ASP A 66 -20.70 13.35 -8.74
CA ASP A 66 -22.12 13.06 -8.98
C ASP A 66 -22.97 13.07 -7.71
N LEU A 67 -22.39 13.37 -6.54
CA LEU A 67 -23.12 13.52 -5.28
C LEU A 67 -23.08 14.97 -4.79
N GLU A 68 -24.23 15.47 -4.35
CA GLU A 68 -24.33 16.75 -3.65
C GLU A 68 -23.78 16.65 -2.22
N THR A 69 -23.39 17.79 -1.65
CA THR A 69 -22.87 17.86 -0.27
C THR A 69 -23.84 17.24 0.76
N VAL A 70 -25.15 17.40 0.57
CA VAL A 70 -26.14 16.83 1.49
C VAL A 70 -26.18 15.30 1.45
N GLU A 71 -25.93 14.69 0.29
CA GLU A 71 -25.86 13.24 0.13
C GLU A 71 -24.60 12.68 0.80
N TRP A 72 -23.47 13.38 0.67
CA TRP A 72 -22.25 13.06 1.42
C TRP A 72 -22.47 13.10 2.94
N LEU A 73 -23.16 14.14 3.43
CA LEU A 73 -23.48 14.27 4.85
C LEU A 73 -24.44 13.19 5.32
N GLN A 74 -25.41 12.80 4.48
CA GLN A 74 -26.32 11.71 4.77
C GLN A 74 -25.58 10.38 4.93
N HIS A 75 -24.68 10.05 3.98
CA HIS A 75 -23.86 8.84 4.08
C HIS A 75 -22.96 8.84 5.32
N LEU A 76 -22.36 9.98 5.66
CA LEU A 76 -21.57 10.11 6.88
C LEU A 76 -22.44 9.89 8.14
N GLN A 77 -23.64 10.46 8.18
CA GLN A 77 -24.54 10.30 9.32
C GLN A 77 -24.94 8.84 9.52
N GLU A 78 -25.24 8.12 8.45
CA GLU A 78 -25.58 6.70 8.47
C GLU A 78 -24.43 5.85 9.05
N GLU A 79 -23.20 6.05 8.57
CA GLU A 79 -22.02 5.33 9.08
C GLU A 79 -21.73 5.65 10.56
N LEU A 80 -21.98 6.90 11.00
CA LEU A 80 -21.86 7.27 12.42
C LEU A 80 -22.95 6.64 13.30
N MET A 81 -24.16 6.45 12.77
CA MET A 81 -25.23 5.74 13.47
C MET A 81 -24.87 4.25 13.64
N ASP A 82 -24.32 3.61 12.62
CA ASP A 82 -23.82 2.23 12.72
C ASP A 82 -22.72 2.10 13.79
N ALA A 83 -21.80 3.07 13.85
CA ALA A 83 -20.78 3.12 14.89
C ALA A 83 -21.40 3.27 16.31
N ALA A 84 -22.44 4.10 16.46
CA ALA A 84 -23.16 4.25 17.73
C ALA A 84 -23.83 2.94 18.17
N VAL A 85 -24.40 2.17 17.24
CA VAL A 85 -24.98 0.84 17.53
C VAL A 85 -23.90 -0.13 18.02
N TYR A 86 -22.71 -0.14 17.44
CA TYR A 86 -21.61 -0.99 17.91
C TYR A 86 -21.15 -0.62 19.32
N ILE A 87 -21.07 0.68 19.63
CA ILE A 87 -20.77 1.14 20.99
C ILE A 87 -21.82 0.62 21.97
N GLU A 88 -23.11 0.77 21.66
CA GLU A 88 -24.19 0.32 22.56
C GLU A 88 -24.17 -1.20 22.78
N LYS A 89 -23.95 -1.98 21.71
CA LYS A 89 -23.76 -3.43 21.81
C LYS A 89 -22.61 -3.79 22.74
N LEU A 90 -21.45 -3.14 22.58
CA LEU A 90 -20.25 -3.46 23.36
C LEU A 90 -20.43 -3.07 24.82
N LYS A 91 -21.05 -1.92 25.11
CA LYS A 91 -21.39 -1.53 26.48
C LYS A 91 -22.19 -2.63 27.20
N GLY A 92 -23.18 -3.22 26.53
CA GLY A 92 -23.96 -4.32 27.08
C GLY A 92 -23.19 -5.62 27.33
N GLU A 93 -21.96 -5.78 26.82
CA GLU A 93 -21.08 -6.91 27.16
C GLU A 93 -20.18 -6.65 28.37
N TYR A 94 -20.05 -5.39 28.79
CA TYR A 94 -19.24 -4.97 29.94
C TYR A 94 -20.07 -4.67 31.20
N GLU A 95 -21.40 -4.76 31.12
CA GLU A 95 -22.35 -4.71 32.26
C GLU A 95 -22.61 -6.10 32.84
#